data_AF-A0AA97DZ08-F1
#
_entry.id   AF-A0AA97DZ08-F1
#
_cell.length_a   1.000
_cell.length_b   1.000
_cell.length_c   1.000
_cell.angle_alpha   90.00
_cell.angle_beta   90.00
_cell.angle_gamma   90.00
#
_symmetry.space_group_name_H-M   'P 1'
#
loop_
_entity.id
_entity.type
_entity.pdbx_description
1 polymer ?
#
loop_
_entity_poly.entity_id
_entity_poly.type
_entity_poly.pdbx_seq_one_letter_code
_entity_poly.pdbx_strand_id
1 'polypeptide(L)'
;MSLVSRLFTFGQGYFISIITFTLFILSSPTAKIASQRGASVALGFFGAGVSWVYVSIAEYGQVGVIIAAMITLAFVAVLCLFWAFSAWLSWRLINKFSQLPTSIWVTLALLLGEFARSTLFTGFPWLLPGYAIENTWLFELLPIGGIWLSSAVVILTVSTIASLLLKESNHIFPALTVLAVWAGAAFLSYFPVS
;
A
#
# COMPACT_ATOMS: atom_id res chain seq x y z
N MET A 1 -10.98 -14.45 20.78
CA MET A 1 -10.66 -13.35 19.84
C MET A 1 -10.32 -14.00 18.51
N SER A 2 -11.23 -13.92 17.54
CA SER A 2 -11.18 -14.72 16.31
C SER A 2 -10.01 -14.32 15.42
N LEU A 3 -9.46 -15.26 14.64
CA LEU A 3 -8.38 -15.03 13.67
C LEU A 3 -8.70 -13.85 12.73
N VAL A 4 -9.99 -13.67 12.45
CA VAL A 4 -10.57 -12.56 11.68
C VAL A 4 -10.29 -11.20 12.32
N SER A 5 -10.42 -11.06 13.64
CA SER A 5 -10.17 -9.76 14.30
C SER A 5 -8.70 -9.33 14.25
N ARG A 6 -7.76 -10.28 14.08
CA ARG A 6 -6.33 -9.96 13.89
C ARG A 6 -6.02 -9.44 12.49
N LEU A 7 -6.81 -9.83 11.48
CA LEU A 7 -6.66 -9.33 10.11
C LEU A 7 -6.98 -7.84 10.03
N PHE A 8 -7.95 -7.36 10.81
CA PHE A 8 -8.31 -5.94 10.90
C PHE A 8 -7.26 -5.09 11.65
N THR A 9 -6.50 -5.65 12.59
CA THR A 9 -5.36 -4.97 13.22
C THR A 9 -4.11 -4.83 12.33
N PHE A 10 -4.11 -5.44 11.12
CA PHE A 10 -2.98 -5.37 10.20
C PHE A 10 -2.80 -3.99 9.53
N GLY A 11 -3.71 -3.04 9.75
CA GLY A 11 -3.64 -1.67 9.21
C GLY A 11 -2.34 -0.94 9.55
N GLN A 12 -1.78 -1.16 10.75
CA GLN A 12 -0.50 -0.57 11.15
C GLN A 12 0.69 -1.12 10.34
N GLY A 13 0.63 -2.40 9.94
CA GLY A 13 1.62 -3.03 9.09
C GLY A 13 1.71 -2.34 7.73
N TYR A 14 0.61 -1.78 7.23
CA TYR A 14 0.56 -1.05 5.97
C TYR A 14 1.42 0.22 5.99
N PHE A 15 1.34 0.99 7.07
CA PHE A 15 2.13 2.22 7.21
C PHE A 15 3.62 1.90 7.20
N ILE A 16 4.05 0.89 7.97
CA ILE A 16 5.45 0.46 7.99
C ILE A 16 5.89 -0.01 6.61
N SER A 17 5.08 -0.83 5.93
CA SER A 17 5.39 -1.31 4.58
C SER A 17 5.53 -0.18 3.57
N ILE A 18 4.65 0.84 3.56
CA ILE A 18 4.77 1.98 2.64
C ILE A 18 6.01 2.84 2.97
N ILE A 19 6.34 3.04 4.25
CA ILE A 19 7.56 3.75 4.66
C ILE A 19 8.78 3.00 4.11
N THR A 20 8.91 1.71 4.41
CA THR A 20 10.03 0.89 3.95
C THR A 20 10.09 0.84 2.42
N PHE A 21 8.94 0.68 1.75
CA PHE A 21 8.84 0.70 0.29
C PHE A 21 9.37 2.00 -0.31
N THR A 22 8.95 3.14 0.23
CA THR A 22 9.39 4.47 -0.22
C THR A 22 10.89 4.65 0.01
N LEU A 23 11.39 4.36 1.22
CA LEU A 23 12.82 4.48 1.54
C LEU A 23 13.69 3.56 0.67
N PHE A 24 13.22 2.35 0.37
CA PHE A 24 13.93 1.42 -0.48
C PHE A 24 13.99 1.87 -1.94
N ILE A 25 12.93 2.48 -2.46
CA ILE A 25 12.94 3.07 -3.81
C ILE A 25 13.92 4.23 -3.89
N LEU A 26 13.88 5.15 -2.92
CA LEU A 26 14.74 6.34 -2.90
C LEU A 26 16.22 5.99 -2.72
N SER A 27 16.53 4.93 -1.97
CA SER A 27 17.90 4.43 -1.78
C SER A 27 18.35 3.44 -2.86
N SER A 28 17.56 3.20 -3.91
CA SER A 28 17.91 2.24 -4.96
C SER A 28 18.70 2.91 -6.09
N PRO A 29 19.86 2.33 -6.50
CA PRO A 29 20.66 2.90 -7.58
C PRO A 29 20.10 2.57 -8.97
N THR A 30 19.24 1.56 -9.10
CA THR A 30 18.66 1.16 -10.39
C THR A 30 17.19 0.74 -10.27
N ALA A 31 16.45 0.84 -11.37
CA ALA A 31 15.05 0.37 -11.45
C ALA A 31 14.90 -1.11 -11.09
N LYS A 32 15.89 -1.94 -11.45
CA LYS A 32 15.88 -3.38 -11.15
C LYS A 32 15.98 -3.61 -9.63
N ILE A 33 16.88 -2.91 -8.96
CA ILE A 33 17.05 -3.01 -7.51
C ILE A 33 15.81 -2.46 -6.79
N ALA A 34 15.24 -1.35 -7.26
CA ALA A 34 13.98 -0.83 -6.73
C ALA A 34 12.85 -1.86 -6.82
N SER A 35 12.73 -2.52 -7.98
CA SER A 35 11.74 -3.59 -8.19
C SER A 35 11.93 -4.77 -7.24
N GLN A 36 13.17 -5.26 -7.10
CA GLN A 36 13.49 -6.37 -6.19
C GLN A 36 13.21 -6.01 -4.73
N ARG A 37 13.59 -4.81 -4.29
CA ARG A 37 13.31 -4.33 -2.94
C ARG A 37 11.82 -4.15 -2.69
N GLY A 38 11.09 -3.62 -3.67
CA GLY A 38 9.63 -3.53 -3.63
C GLY A 38 8.97 -4.91 -3.48
N ALA A 39 9.47 -5.90 -4.22
CA ALA A 39 9.04 -7.30 -4.09
C ALA A 39 9.32 -7.87 -2.70
N SER A 40 10.49 -7.57 -2.11
CA SER A 40 10.82 -8.02 -0.75
C SER A 40 9.89 -7.44 0.32
N VAL A 41 9.54 -6.15 0.21
CA VAL A 41 8.55 -5.53 1.11
C VAL A 41 7.19 -6.20 0.95
N ALA A 42 6.77 -6.42 -0.29
CA ALA A 42 5.50 -7.08 -0.61
C ALA A 42 5.45 -8.52 -0.10
N LEU A 43 6.57 -9.25 -0.15
CA LEU A 43 6.66 -10.63 0.34
C LEU A 43 6.40 -10.69 1.84
N GLY A 44 6.99 -9.79 2.62
CA GLY A 44 6.71 -9.69 4.05
C GLY A 44 5.26 -9.27 4.32
N PHE A 45 4.77 -8.27 3.59
CA PHE A 45 3.42 -7.73 3.76
C PHE A 45 2.33 -8.74 3.43
N PHE A 46 2.34 -9.30 2.21
CA PHE A 46 1.36 -10.29 1.77
C PHE A 46 1.58 -11.64 2.45
N GLY A 47 2.83 -12.08 2.65
CA GLY A 47 3.12 -13.35 3.33
C GLY A 47 2.49 -13.43 4.73
N ALA A 48 2.54 -12.33 5.50
CA ALA A 48 1.84 -12.26 6.78
C ALA A 48 0.34 -11.97 6.61
N GLY A 49 -0.03 -10.98 5.79
CA GLY A 49 -1.40 -10.46 5.68
C GLY A 49 -2.38 -11.40 4.97
N VAL A 50 -1.91 -12.31 4.11
CA VAL A 50 -2.72 -13.32 3.41
C VAL A 50 -2.42 -14.75 3.86
N SER A 51 -1.73 -14.92 4.99
CA SER A 51 -1.40 -16.25 5.55
C SER A 51 -2.62 -17.15 5.77
N TRP A 52 -3.80 -16.57 5.98
CA TRP A 52 -5.07 -17.30 6.10
C TRP A 52 -5.50 -18.03 4.81
N VAL A 53 -4.99 -17.62 3.64
CA VAL A 53 -5.24 -18.30 2.36
C VAL A 53 -4.70 -19.72 2.39
N TYR A 54 -3.57 -19.96 3.08
CA TYR A 54 -3.04 -21.31 3.28
C TYR A 54 -4.04 -22.21 3.99
N VAL A 55 -4.66 -21.73 5.09
CA VAL A 55 -5.65 -22.51 5.85
C VAL A 55 -6.83 -22.87 4.95
N SER A 56 -7.27 -21.92 4.13
CA SER A 56 -8.37 -22.15 3.18
C SER A 56 -8.03 -23.24 2.16
N ILE A 57 -6.82 -23.24 1.60
CA ILE A 57 -6.39 -24.26 0.62
C ILE A 57 -6.18 -25.62 1.31
N ALA A 58 -5.59 -25.63 2.51
CA ALA A 58 -5.32 -26.87 3.24
C ALA A 58 -6.61 -27.57 3.70
N GLU A 59 -7.61 -26.81 4.14
CA GLU A 59 -8.88 -27.37 4.62
C GLU A 59 -9.85 -27.70 3.47
N TYR A 60 -10.03 -26.79 2.50
CA TYR A 60 -11.05 -26.96 1.46
C TYR A 60 -10.50 -27.51 0.14
N GLY A 61 -9.19 -27.43 -0.08
CA GLY A 61 -8.57 -27.88 -1.32
C GLY A 61 -8.36 -29.39 -1.42
N GLN A 62 -8.53 -30.13 -0.33
CA GLN A 62 -8.27 -31.59 -0.26
C GLN A 62 -6.89 -31.99 -0.80
N VAL A 63 -5.92 -31.08 -0.72
CA VAL A 63 -4.53 -31.28 -1.15
C VAL A 63 -3.63 -31.47 0.07
N GLY A 64 -2.54 -32.22 -0.08
CA GLY A 64 -1.56 -32.39 0.99
C GLY A 64 -0.91 -31.06 1.41
N VAL A 65 -0.42 -31.00 2.65
CA VAL A 65 0.20 -29.82 3.28
C VAL A 65 1.25 -29.14 2.39
N ILE A 66 2.12 -29.92 1.76
CA ILE A 66 3.21 -29.40 0.90
C ILE A 66 2.62 -28.70 -0.33
N ILE A 67 1.60 -29.28 -0.95
CA ILE A 67 0.95 -28.71 -2.14
C ILE A 67 0.20 -27.43 -1.77
N ALA A 68 -0.53 -27.42 -0.66
CA ALA A 68 -1.21 -26.21 -0.16
C ALA A 68 -0.21 -25.05 0.08
N ALA A 69 0.95 -25.36 0.68
CA ALA A 69 2.00 -24.38 0.90
C ALA A 69 2.58 -23.85 -0.41
N MET A 70 2.87 -24.72 -1.40
CA MET A 70 3.38 -24.30 -2.70
C MET A 70 2.40 -23.41 -3.46
N ILE A 71 1.10 -23.75 -3.45
CA ILE A 71 0.07 -22.92 -4.09
C ILE A 71 0.00 -21.54 -3.41
N THR A 72 0.04 -21.51 -2.07
CA THR A 72 0.02 -20.24 -1.33
C THR A 72 1.27 -19.39 -1.63
N LEU A 73 2.45 -20.01 -1.70
CA LEU A 73 3.68 -19.29 -2.05
C LEU A 73 3.64 -18.76 -3.48
N ALA A 74 3.13 -19.54 -4.44
CA ALA A 74 2.94 -19.08 -5.81
C ALA A 74 1.96 -17.90 -5.87
N PHE A 75 0.86 -17.97 -5.11
CA PHE A 75 -0.11 -16.89 -5.00
C PHE A 75 0.52 -15.61 -4.43
N VAL A 76 1.24 -15.69 -3.31
CA VAL A 76 1.95 -14.55 -2.73
C VAL A 76 2.99 -14.00 -3.72
N ALA A 77 3.72 -14.85 -4.43
CA ALA A 77 4.68 -14.41 -5.45
C ALA A 77 4.01 -13.58 -6.55
N VAL A 78 2.81 -13.97 -7.00
CA VAL A 78 2.01 -13.18 -7.95
C VAL A 78 1.63 -11.82 -7.35
N LEU A 79 1.18 -11.77 -6.09
CA LEU A 79 0.87 -10.50 -5.42
C LEU A 79 2.10 -9.57 -5.32
N CYS A 80 3.27 -10.13 -5.04
CA CYS A 80 4.52 -9.39 -4.99
C CYS A 80 4.88 -8.71 -6.32
N LEU A 81 4.47 -9.27 -7.45
CA LEU A 81 4.75 -8.67 -8.77
C LEU A 81 4.11 -7.29 -8.93
N PHE A 82 2.93 -7.06 -8.35
CA PHE A 82 2.25 -5.75 -8.43
C PHE A 82 3.03 -4.65 -7.69
N TRP A 83 3.56 -4.95 -6.51
CA TRP A 83 4.42 -4.03 -5.76
C TRP A 83 5.82 -3.91 -6.38
N ALA A 84 6.36 -4.99 -6.94
CA ALA A 84 7.63 -4.96 -7.69
C ALA A 84 7.53 -4.05 -8.92
N PHE A 85 6.41 -4.12 -9.65
CA PHE A 85 6.09 -3.25 -10.77
C PHE A 85 5.91 -1.80 -10.30
N SER A 86 5.16 -1.59 -9.21
CA SER A 86 4.95 -0.25 -8.63
C SER A 86 6.27 0.40 -8.22
N ALA A 87 7.20 -0.35 -7.62
CA ALA A 87 8.51 0.17 -7.23
C ALA A 87 9.39 0.49 -8.44
N TRP A 88 9.39 -0.39 -9.45
CA TRP A 88 10.07 -0.14 -10.71
C TRP A 88 9.55 1.14 -11.38
N LEU A 89 8.23 1.29 -11.46
CA LEU A 89 7.57 2.43 -12.10
C LEU A 89 7.83 3.72 -11.32
N SER A 90 7.70 3.68 -9.99
CA SER A 90 8.03 4.80 -9.10
C SER A 90 9.45 5.29 -9.37
N TRP A 91 10.44 4.38 -9.36
CA TRP A 91 11.84 4.72 -9.60
C TRP A 91 12.03 5.35 -10.99
N ARG A 92 11.43 4.78 -12.03
CA ARG A 92 11.52 5.31 -13.40
C ARG A 92 10.94 6.72 -13.51
N LEU A 93 9.78 6.96 -12.90
CA LEU A 93 9.11 8.26 -12.96
C LEU A 93 9.85 9.32 -12.15
N ILE A 94 10.34 8.99 -10.96
CA ILE A 94 11.14 9.89 -10.11
C ILE A 94 12.39 10.36 -10.86
N ASN A 95 13.14 9.43 -11.48
CA ASN A 95 14.38 9.77 -12.19
C ASN A 95 14.13 10.51 -13.52
N LYS A 96 12.99 10.28 -14.18
CA LYS A 96 12.64 10.94 -15.44
C LYS A 96 12.03 12.33 -15.24
N PHE A 97 11.25 12.51 -14.17
CA PHE A 97 10.47 13.72 -13.88
C PHE A 97 10.75 14.21 -12.46
N SER A 98 11.96 14.73 -12.27
CA SER A 98 12.46 15.19 -10.96
C SER A 98 11.82 16.49 -10.46
N GLN A 99 11.03 17.19 -11.29
CA GLN A 99 10.36 18.43 -10.89
C GLN A 99 9.24 18.20 -9.88
N LEU A 100 8.61 17.02 -9.92
CA LEU A 100 7.54 16.65 -9.00
C LEU A 100 8.10 15.94 -7.76
N PRO A 101 7.52 16.17 -6.56
CA PRO A 101 7.92 15.46 -5.36
C PRO A 101 7.83 13.95 -5.52
N THR A 102 8.82 13.24 -4.99
CA THR A 102 8.92 11.77 -5.13
C THR A 102 7.72 11.04 -4.52
N SER A 103 7.12 11.58 -3.46
CA SER A 103 5.92 11.02 -2.82
C SER A 103 4.73 10.92 -3.78
N ILE A 104 4.59 11.86 -4.72
CA ILE A 104 3.52 11.84 -5.72
C ILE A 104 3.72 10.65 -6.67
N TRP A 105 4.94 10.44 -7.15
CA TRP A 105 5.23 9.32 -8.06
C TRP A 105 5.06 7.96 -7.39
N VAL A 106 5.50 7.83 -6.13
CA VAL A 106 5.26 6.62 -5.33
C VAL A 106 3.77 6.37 -5.16
N THR A 107 3.00 7.42 -4.85
CA THR A 107 1.54 7.33 -4.68
C THR A 107 0.85 6.85 -5.95
N LEU A 108 1.12 7.50 -7.08
CA LEU A 108 0.49 7.15 -8.35
C LEU A 108 0.86 5.74 -8.82
N ALA A 109 2.13 5.38 -8.73
CA ALA A 109 2.59 4.06 -9.18
C ALA A 109 2.06 2.93 -8.29
N LEU A 110 2.04 3.12 -6.95
CA LEU A 110 1.50 2.12 -6.04
C LEU A 110 -0.02 1.99 -6.20
N LEU A 111 -0.76 3.10 -6.33
CA LEU A 111 -2.19 3.04 -6.65
C LEU A 111 -2.48 2.30 -7.94
N LEU A 112 -1.69 2.53 -8.99
CA LEU A 112 -1.84 1.80 -10.25
C LEU A 112 -1.60 0.29 -10.06
N GLY A 113 -0.59 -0.09 -9.28
CA GLY A 113 -0.34 -1.49 -8.94
C GLY A 113 -1.47 -2.11 -8.13
N GLU A 114 -2.01 -1.40 -7.14
CA GLU A 114 -3.16 -1.83 -6.34
C GLU A 114 -4.43 -1.95 -7.18
N PHE A 115 -4.67 -1.00 -8.08
CA PHE A 115 -5.78 -1.05 -9.02
C PHE A 115 -5.68 -2.25 -9.96
N ALA A 116 -4.49 -2.48 -10.54
CA ALA A 116 -4.24 -3.66 -11.36
C ALA A 116 -4.46 -4.96 -10.56
N ARG A 117 -3.99 -5.02 -9.31
CA ARG A 117 -4.19 -6.18 -8.41
C ARG A 117 -5.67 -6.41 -8.08
N SER A 118 -6.46 -5.35 -8.00
CA SER A 118 -7.90 -5.44 -7.72
C SER A 118 -8.75 -5.85 -8.92
N THR A 119 -8.21 -5.81 -10.14
CA THR A 119 -8.99 -6.00 -11.38
C THR A 119 -8.49 -7.14 -12.27
N LEU A 120 -7.17 -7.33 -12.39
CA LEU A 120 -6.60 -8.38 -13.23
C LEU A 120 -6.84 -9.77 -12.64
N PHE A 121 -7.03 -10.77 -13.52
CA PHE A 121 -7.24 -12.18 -13.14
C PHE A 121 -8.36 -12.36 -12.11
N THR A 122 -9.51 -11.70 -12.32
CA THR A 122 -10.67 -11.64 -11.41
C THR A 122 -10.48 -10.79 -10.14
N GLY A 123 -9.26 -10.30 -9.89
CA GLY A 123 -8.95 -9.35 -8.84
C GLY A 123 -8.80 -9.98 -7.45
N PHE A 124 -7.89 -9.43 -6.66
CA PHE A 124 -7.73 -9.77 -5.25
C PHE A 124 -7.57 -8.49 -4.41
N PRO A 125 -8.65 -7.71 -4.17
CA PRO A 125 -8.61 -6.40 -3.49
C PRO A 125 -8.53 -6.50 -1.96
N TRP A 126 -7.82 -7.50 -1.43
CA TRP A 126 -7.56 -7.61 0.01
C TRP A 126 -6.40 -6.72 0.41
N LEU A 127 -6.40 -6.22 1.66
CA LEU A 127 -5.34 -5.34 2.16
C LEU A 127 -5.16 -4.15 1.21
N LEU A 128 -6.18 -3.31 1.04
CA LEU A 128 -6.02 -2.02 0.37
C LEU A 128 -5.63 -0.95 1.40
N PRO A 129 -4.81 0.05 1.03
CA PRO A 129 -4.31 1.06 1.96
C PRO A 129 -5.44 1.85 2.64
N GLY A 130 -6.54 2.09 1.93
CA GLY A 130 -7.69 2.84 2.44
C GLY A 130 -8.44 2.14 3.58
N TYR A 131 -8.22 0.85 3.85
CA TYR A 131 -8.77 0.19 5.03
C TYR A 131 -7.95 0.47 6.30
N ALA A 132 -6.71 0.94 6.17
CA ALA A 132 -5.86 1.24 7.33
C ALA A 132 -6.34 2.45 8.15
N ILE A 133 -7.30 3.23 7.62
CA ILE A 133 -7.82 4.47 8.21
C ILE A 133 -9.19 4.32 8.86
N GLU A 134 -9.73 3.09 8.96
CA GLU A 134 -11.08 2.81 9.49
C GLU A 134 -11.34 3.46 10.86
N ASN A 135 -10.32 3.53 11.71
CA ASN A 135 -10.43 4.11 13.06
C ASN A 135 -9.87 5.55 13.16
N THR A 136 -9.85 6.30 12.05
CA THR A 136 -9.27 7.65 12.00
C THR A 136 -10.24 8.64 11.34
N TRP A 137 -10.01 9.95 11.53
CA TRP A 137 -10.81 11.00 10.91
C TRP A 137 -10.86 10.91 9.38
N LEU A 138 -9.84 10.34 8.73
CA LEU A 138 -9.82 10.14 7.29
C LEU A 138 -10.95 9.22 6.79
N PHE A 139 -11.59 8.45 7.67
CA PHE A 139 -12.70 7.58 7.30
C PHE A 139 -13.89 8.38 6.71
N GLU A 140 -14.05 9.65 7.08
CA GLU A 140 -15.07 10.55 6.50
C GLU A 140 -14.88 10.83 5.00
N LEU A 141 -13.72 10.47 4.42
CA LEU A 141 -13.46 10.61 2.99
C LEU A 141 -13.99 9.42 2.16
N LEU A 142 -14.37 8.31 2.81
CA LEU A 142 -14.90 7.12 2.12
C LEU A 142 -16.12 7.44 1.24
N PRO A 143 -17.14 8.19 1.72
CA PRO A 143 -18.31 8.53 0.91
C PRO A 143 -18.00 9.42 -0.31
N ILE A 144 -16.90 10.17 -0.27
CA ILE A 144 -16.56 11.18 -1.30
C ILE A 144 -15.88 10.53 -2.50
N GLY A 145 -14.84 9.73 -2.26
CA GLY A 145 -14.02 9.14 -3.33
C GLY A 145 -13.76 7.65 -3.16
N GLY A 146 -14.50 7.01 -2.27
CA GLY A 146 -14.39 5.58 -2.00
C GLY A 146 -13.03 5.16 -1.45
N ILE A 147 -12.76 3.88 -1.63
CA ILE A 147 -11.52 3.24 -1.17
C ILE A 147 -10.28 3.77 -1.91
N TRP A 148 -10.42 4.22 -3.17
CA TRP A 148 -9.30 4.67 -4.00
C TRP A 148 -8.78 6.04 -3.57
N LEU A 149 -9.67 7.01 -3.31
CA LEU A 149 -9.28 8.30 -2.76
C LEU A 149 -8.64 8.12 -1.37
N SER A 150 -9.27 7.31 -0.53
CA SER A 150 -8.76 6.98 0.80
C SER A 150 -7.37 6.35 0.73
N SER A 151 -7.17 5.39 -0.18
CA SER A 151 -5.87 4.77 -0.41
C SER A 151 -4.83 5.77 -0.93
N ALA A 152 -5.23 6.70 -1.80
CA ALA A 152 -4.35 7.72 -2.33
C ALA A 152 -3.84 8.65 -1.22
N VAL A 153 -4.74 9.11 -0.35
CA VAL A 153 -4.40 9.98 0.78
C VAL A 153 -3.48 9.26 1.76
N VAL A 154 -3.75 7.99 2.05
CA VAL A 154 -2.89 7.17 2.93
C VAL A 154 -1.48 7.04 2.35
N ILE A 155 -1.36 6.59 1.09
CA ILE A 155 -0.05 6.41 0.47
C ILE A 155 0.69 7.75 0.37
N LEU A 156 0.00 8.83 0.01
CA LEU A 156 0.60 10.16 -0.08
C LEU A 156 1.09 10.66 1.29
N THR A 157 0.28 10.49 2.34
CA THR A 157 0.66 10.85 3.72
C THR A 157 1.94 10.12 4.12
N VAL A 158 1.96 8.81 3.95
CA VAL A 158 3.05 7.96 4.44
C VAL A 158 4.32 8.12 3.62
N SER A 159 4.20 8.19 2.29
CA SER A 159 5.35 8.42 1.40
C SER A 159 5.94 9.83 1.56
N THR A 160 5.11 10.84 1.88
CA THR A 160 5.60 12.19 2.21
C THR A 160 6.38 12.17 3.51
N ILE A 161 5.86 11.52 4.56
CA ILE A 161 6.60 11.34 5.83
C ILE A 161 7.92 10.63 5.58
N ALA A 162 7.91 9.51 4.83
CA ALA A 162 9.13 8.76 4.51
C ALA A 162 10.16 9.58 3.73
N SER A 163 9.72 10.44 2.81
CA SER A 163 10.62 11.32 2.04
C SER A 163 11.20 12.45 2.89
N LEU A 164 10.42 13.01 3.83
CA LEU A 164 10.90 14.01 4.79
C LEU A 164 11.98 13.45 5.73
N LEU A 165 11.91 12.16 6.09
CA LEU A 165 12.95 11.49 6.87
C LEU A 165 14.32 11.47 6.15
N LEU A 166 14.31 11.53 4.81
CA LEU A 166 15.53 11.63 4.00
C LEU A 166 15.95 13.08 3.69
N LYS A 167 15.27 14.08 4.27
CA LYS A 167 15.53 15.52 4.10
C LYS A 167 15.46 16.02 2.66
N GLU A 168 14.57 15.45 1.86
CA GLU A 168 14.25 15.97 0.54
C GLU A 168 13.53 17.34 0.65
N SER A 169 13.94 18.35 -0.12
CA SER A 169 13.50 19.75 0.06
C SER A 169 12.20 20.13 -0.67
N ASN A 170 11.76 19.32 -1.63
CA ASN A 170 10.61 19.61 -2.50
C ASN A 170 9.25 19.12 -1.93
N HIS A 171 9.21 18.66 -0.68
CA HIS A 171 8.01 18.03 -0.09
C HIS A 171 7.08 18.97 0.68
N ILE A 172 7.31 20.29 0.64
CA ILE A 172 6.45 21.27 1.31
C ILE A 172 5.02 21.23 0.75
N PHE A 173 4.87 21.26 -0.57
CA PHE A 173 3.55 21.19 -1.22
C PHE A 173 2.76 19.93 -0.85
N PRO A 174 3.28 18.69 -1.02
CA PRO A 174 2.53 17.50 -0.63
C PRO A 174 2.29 17.43 0.88
N ALA A 175 3.20 17.94 1.72
CA ALA A 175 2.97 18.02 3.16
C ALA A 175 1.79 18.95 3.50
N LEU A 176 1.70 20.12 2.87
CA LEU A 176 0.58 21.04 3.04
C LEU A 176 -0.73 20.43 2.53
N THR A 177 -0.72 19.75 1.38
CA THR A 177 -1.90 19.04 0.87
C THR A 177 -2.37 17.96 1.83
N VAL A 178 -1.45 17.15 2.35
CA VAL A 178 -1.77 16.12 3.35
C VAL A 178 -2.38 16.77 4.60
N LEU A 179 -1.75 17.82 5.14
CA LEU A 179 -2.29 18.53 6.31
C LEU A 179 -3.70 19.10 6.05
N ALA A 180 -3.93 19.70 4.90
CA ALA A 180 -5.24 20.24 4.53
C ALA A 180 -6.30 19.13 4.42
N VAL A 181 -5.96 17.97 3.84
CA VAL A 181 -6.88 16.82 3.74
C VAL A 181 -7.20 16.25 5.11
N TRP A 182 -6.19 16.07 5.97
CA TRP A 182 -6.41 15.60 7.34
C TRP A 182 -7.24 16.58 8.16
N ALA A 183 -6.99 17.89 8.03
CA ALA A 183 -7.79 18.92 8.71
C ALA A 183 -9.24 18.96 8.20
N GLY A 184 -9.45 18.81 6.89
CA GLY A 184 -10.79 18.72 6.30
C GLY A 184 -11.54 17.48 6.77
N ALA A 185 -10.87 16.34 6.81
CA ALA A 185 -11.46 15.09 7.32
C ALA A 185 -11.81 15.19 8.81
N ALA A 186 -10.94 15.80 9.62
CA ALA A 186 -11.22 16.10 11.02
C ALA A 186 -12.43 17.03 11.17
N PHE A 187 -12.49 18.09 10.36
CA PHE A 187 -13.62 19.02 10.36
C PHE A 187 -14.94 18.32 10.04
N LEU A 188 -14.98 17.46 9.02
CA LEU A 188 -16.17 16.67 8.67
C LEU A 188 -16.58 15.74 9.82
N SER A 189 -15.62 15.16 10.54
CA SER A 189 -15.89 14.28 11.68
C SER A 189 -16.51 15.05 12.86
N TYR A 190 -16.09 16.29 13.11
CA TYR A 190 -16.64 17.13 14.17
C TYR A 190 -17.93 17.87 13.78
N PHE A 191 -18.11 18.18 12.50
CA PHE A 191 -19.28 18.87 11.94
C PHE A 191 -19.89 18.03 10.82
N PRO A 192 -20.57 16.92 11.15
CA PRO A 192 -21.18 16.05 10.17
C PRO A 192 -22.20 16.83 9.36
N VAL A 193 -22.04 16.83 8.03
CA VAL A 193 -22.98 17.43 7.09
C VAL A 193 -24.17 16.47 7.00
N SER A 194 -25.22 16.77 7.76
CA SER A 194 -26.47 16.03 7.81
C SER A 194 -27.21 16.01 6.49
#